data_AF-A0A2M8W4F4-F1
#
_entry.id   AF-A0A2M8W4F4-F1
#
_cell.length_a   1.000
_cell.length_b   1.000
_cell.length_c   1.000
_cell.angle_alpha   90.00
_cell.angle_beta   90.00
_cell.angle_gamma   90.00
#
_symmetry.space_group_name_H-M   'P 1'
#
loop_
_entity.id
_entity.type
_entity.pdbx_description
1 polymer ?
#
loop_
_entity_poly.entity_id
_entity_poly.type
_entity_poly.pdbx_seq_one_letter_code
_entity_poly.pdbx_strand_id
1 'polypeptide(L)'
;MSRFQSFILLAEMRTGSNLLEANLNMLDDISCYGEAFNPSFVGYPKIDEVLGIDRDAREKDPLALLEKIKQSDDLAGFRFFHDHDPRVLDICIDDPLCAKIILTRNPLDSFISWKIAQATGQWKLTNATHSKSTAITFDVDAFDAHLKATQAFQARIHRALQISGQTAFHIAYDDLRDVDVLNGLVQFLGVKSRLSNVHKKLKKQNPEPLEYKVTNFDEMKAALADLDPFGLTCTPHFEQGRGPAIPTYIAAPKTGLMYMPLRSGPDRAVRQWLAAVDDAPTDALIQKFTQKSLRMWQETHQPHRSFAVLRHPLARAHAAFCDRILLDGPRGLPEIRANLIRVHKLKMPDFAPALDDLAAYSDEDHRRAFLGFLTFLKMNLSGQTSIRVDPSWASQLTLLQGMAQFAVPDMVLREEGLDDDLNHLAQQMHVAKPPALGDTTHRWQGRLAEIYDQSLEDAARVAYARDYAAFGFGSWA
;
A
#
# COMPACT_ATOMS: atom_id res chain seq x y z
N MET A 1 -32.89 -22.80 -3.86
CA MET A 1 -32.34 -22.05 -5.01
C MET A 1 -30.94 -21.63 -4.62
N SER A 2 -29.95 -21.81 -5.49
CA SER A 2 -28.58 -21.36 -5.23
C SER A 2 -28.58 -19.84 -5.04
N ARG A 3 -27.72 -19.33 -4.16
CA ARG A 3 -27.53 -17.89 -3.97
C ARG A 3 -26.88 -17.24 -5.19
N PHE A 4 -26.13 -18.01 -5.95
CA PHE A 4 -25.32 -17.56 -7.08
C PHE A 4 -25.90 -18.07 -8.40
N GLN A 5 -25.70 -17.27 -9.45
CA GLN A 5 -26.04 -17.59 -10.84
C GLN A 5 -24.85 -18.15 -11.62
N SER A 6 -23.63 -17.82 -11.19
CA SER A 6 -22.40 -18.37 -11.76
C SER A 6 -21.27 -18.34 -10.74
N PHE A 7 -20.12 -18.90 -11.08
CA PHE A 7 -18.90 -18.73 -10.29
C PHE A 7 -17.67 -18.45 -11.16
N ILE A 8 -16.70 -17.77 -10.56
CA ILE A 8 -15.37 -17.53 -11.13
C ILE A 8 -14.31 -18.16 -10.21
N LEU A 9 -13.48 -19.02 -10.79
CA LEU A 9 -12.32 -19.62 -10.12
C LEU A 9 -11.07 -18.81 -10.47
N LEU A 10 -10.75 -17.84 -9.60
CA LEU A 10 -9.58 -16.99 -9.66
C LEU A 10 -8.36 -17.79 -9.17
N ALA A 11 -7.44 -18.03 -10.08
CA ALA A 11 -6.30 -18.88 -9.83
C ALA A 11 -5.10 -18.41 -10.66
N GLU A 12 -3.98 -19.11 -10.54
CA GLU A 12 -2.81 -18.90 -11.39
C GLU A 12 -2.42 -20.19 -12.12
N MET A 13 -1.59 -20.05 -13.16
CA MET A 13 -0.96 -21.20 -13.79
C MET A 13 -0.31 -22.08 -12.71
N ARG A 14 -0.56 -23.39 -12.79
CA ARG A 14 0.04 -24.40 -11.89
C ARG A 14 -0.35 -24.30 -10.41
N THR A 15 -1.43 -23.60 -10.07
CA THR A 15 -2.01 -23.60 -8.71
C THR A 15 -2.85 -24.84 -8.38
N GLY A 16 -3.10 -25.72 -9.36
CA GLY A 16 -3.99 -26.88 -9.20
C GLY A 16 -5.42 -26.64 -9.68
N SER A 17 -5.67 -25.53 -10.37
CA SER A 17 -7.02 -25.18 -10.86
C SER A 17 -7.67 -26.26 -11.72
N ASN A 18 -6.89 -27.01 -12.52
CA ASN A 18 -7.38 -28.18 -13.26
C ASN A 18 -7.89 -29.33 -12.36
N LEU A 19 -7.27 -29.54 -11.19
CA LEU A 19 -7.72 -30.57 -10.25
C LEU A 19 -9.01 -30.14 -9.56
N LEU A 20 -9.08 -28.87 -9.14
CA LEU A 20 -10.31 -28.32 -8.57
C LEU A 20 -11.47 -28.35 -9.57
N GLU A 21 -11.22 -27.96 -10.83
CA GLU A 21 -12.19 -28.09 -11.91
C GLU A 21 -12.67 -29.54 -12.08
N ALA A 22 -11.74 -30.50 -12.14
CA ALA A 22 -12.09 -31.91 -12.29
C ALA A 22 -12.92 -32.46 -11.12
N ASN A 23 -12.70 -31.97 -9.90
CA ASN A 23 -13.53 -32.31 -8.74
C ASN A 23 -14.92 -31.67 -8.84
N LEU A 24 -15.02 -30.39 -9.22
CA LEU A 24 -16.30 -29.71 -9.37
C LEU A 24 -17.17 -30.37 -10.45
N ASN A 25 -16.57 -30.75 -11.58
CA ASN A 25 -17.25 -31.43 -12.69
C ASN A 25 -17.62 -32.90 -12.39
N MET A 26 -17.35 -33.41 -11.18
CA MET A 26 -17.91 -34.70 -10.73
C MET A 26 -19.33 -34.56 -10.14
N LEU A 27 -19.78 -33.33 -9.89
CA LEU A 27 -21.11 -33.04 -9.34
C LEU A 27 -22.06 -32.75 -10.49
N ASP A 28 -23.21 -33.44 -10.50
CA ASP A 28 -24.18 -33.29 -11.59
C ASP A 28 -24.76 -31.88 -11.69
N ASP A 29 -24.82 -31.13 -10.57
CA ASP A 29 -25.41 -29.79 -10.51
C ASP A 29 -24.36 -28.65 -10.68
N ILE A 30 -23.12 -28.96 -11.10
CA ILE A 30 -22.04 -27.97 -11.32
C ILE A 30 -21.33 -28.21 -12.64
N SER A 31 -21.16 -27.14 -13.42
CA SER A 31 -20.42 -27.17 -14.69
C SER A 31 -19.31 -26.12 -14.73
N CYS A 32 -18.05 -26.53 -14.73
CA CYS A 32 -16.89 -25.65 -14.91
C CYS A 32 -16.33 -25.79 -16.33
N TYR A 33 -16.44 -24.73 -17.14
CA TYR A 33 -16.07 -24.73 -18.57
C TYR A 33 -14.60 -24.34 -18.83
N GLY A 34 -13.68 -24.84 -18.01
CA GLY A 34 -12.25 -24.60 -18.19
C GLY A 34 -11.87 -23.13 -18.19
N GLU A 35 -10.95 -22.72 -19.05
CA GLU A 35 -10.47 -21.34 -19.21
C GLU A 35 -11.28 -20.64 -20.32
N ALA A 36 -12.58 -20.41 -20.06
CA ALA A 36 -13.53 -19.83 -21.03
C ALA A 36 -13.04 -18.50 -21.65
N PHE A 37 -12.21 -17.75 -20.91
CA PHE A 37 -11.69 -16.44 -21.29
C PHE A 37 -10.17 -16.42 -21.57
N ASN A 38 -9.56 -17.57 -21.87
CA ASN A 38 -8.17 -17.62 -22.32
C ASN A 38 -8.02 -16.93 -23.69
N PRO A 39 -6.99 -16.09 -23.94
CA PRO A 39 -6.81 -15.39 -25.22
C PRO A 39 -6.52 -16.33 -26.40
N SER A 40 -5.98 -17.52 -26.14
CA SER A 40 -5.52 -18.44 -27.19
C SER A 40 -6.57 -19.47 -27.62
N PHE A 41 -7.51 -19.82 -26.76
CA PHE A 41 -8.56 -20.83 -26.99
C PHE A 41 -9.80 -20.57 -26.14
N VAL A 42 -10.92 -21.24 -26.42
CA VAL A 42 -12.17 -21.11 -25.65
C VAL A 42 -12.39 -22.34 -24.76
N GLY A 43 -12.30 -22.16 -23.44
CA GLY A 43 -12.53 -23.21 -22.43
C GLY A 43 -11.42 -24.25 -22.31
N TYR A 44 -11.19 -25.02 -23.36
CA TYR A 44 -10.19 -26.08 -23.39
C TYR A 44 -9.33 -26.04 -24.65
N PRO A 45 -8.05 -26.45 -24.57
CA PRO A 45 -7.25 -26.65 -25.77
C PRO A 45 -7.90 -27.68 -26.71
N LYS A 46 -7.93 -27.38 -28.01
CA LYS A 46 -8.50 -28.23 -29.09
C LYS A 46 -10.01 -28.45 -29.03
N ILE A 47 -10.74 -27.57 -28.33
CA ILE A 47 -12.19 -27.47 -28.43
C ILE A 47 -12.51 -26.24 -29.26
N ASP A 48 -13.43 -26.38 -30.22
CA ASP A 48 -13.76 -25.31 -31.17
C ASP A 48 -14.77 -24.31 -30.59
N GLU A 49 -15.66 -24.76 -29.70
CA GLU A 49 -16.68 -23.93 -29.07
C GLU A 49 -17.07 -24.37 -27.66
N VAL A 50 -17.51 -23.42 -26.84
CA VAL A 50 -18.14 -23.65 -25.53
C VAL A 50 -19.53 -23.04 -25.56
N LEU A 51 -20.55 -23.83 -25.21
CA LEU A 51 -21.96 -23.39 -25.23
C LEU A 51 -22.39 -22.80 -26.60
N GLY A 52 -21.83 -23.31 -27.70
CA GLY A 52 -22.09 -22.81 -29.05
C GLY A 52 -21.51 -21.42 -29.32
N ILE A 53 -20.41 -21.05 -28.65
CA ILE A 53 -19.62 -19.84 -28.91
C ILE A 53 -18.17 -20.26 -29.12
N ASP A 54 -17.65 -19.96 -30.31
CA ASP A 54 -16.25 -20.16 -30.66
C ASP A 54 -15.36 -19.00 -30.15
N ARG A 55 -14.04 -19.13 -30.35
CA ARG A 55 -13.06 -18.13 -29.93
C ARG A 55 -13.31 -16.76 -30.57
N ASP A 56 -13.62 -16.72 -31.86
CA ASP A 56 -13.73 -15.48 -32.63
C ASP A 56 -15.03 -14.73 -32.29
N ALA A 57 -16.11 -15.45 -32.00
CA ALA A 57 -17.36 -14.93 -31.47
C ALA A 57 -17.18 -14.36 -30.06
N ARG A 58 -16.51 -15.11 -29.16
CA ARG A 58 -16.16 -14.64 -27.81
C ARG A 58 -15.26 -13.39 -27.84
N GLU A 59 -14.32 -13.31 -28.78
CA GLU A 59 -13.43 -12.15 -28.90
C GLU A 59 -14.18 -10.86 -29.25
N LYS A 60 -15.20 -10.98 -30.12
CA LYS A 60 -16.10 -9.89 -30.49
C LYS A 60 -17.02 -9.50 -29.35
N ASP A 61 -17.58 -10.47 -28.64
CA ASP A 61 -18.50 -10.26 -27.53
C ASP A 61 -18.29 -11.30 -26.41
N PRO A 62 -17.42 -11.01 -25.42
CA PRO A 62 -17.19 -11.90 -24.30
C PRO A 62 -18.40 -12.01 -23.35
N LEU A 63 -19.31 -11.02 -23.38
CA LEU A 63 -20.51 -11.02 -22.53
C LEU A 63 -21.51 -12.06 -22.99
N ALA A 64 -21.61 -12.31 -24.30
CA ALA A 64 -22.47 -13.38 -24.83
C ALA A 64 -22.12 -14.75 -24.22
N LEU A 65 -20.82 -15.05 -24.06
CA LEU A 65 -20.39 -16.29 -23.39
C LEU A 65 -20.67 -16.26 -21.89
N LEU A 66 -20.41 -15.15 -21.22
CA LEU A 66 -20.69 -15.01 -19.79
C LEU A 66 -22.19 -15.20 -19.48
N GLU A 67 -23.07 -14.64 -20.30
CA GLU A 67 -24.52 -14.77 -20.12
C GLU A 67 -24.99 -16.21 -20.39
N LYS A 68 -24.43 -16.91 -21.39
CA LYS A 68 -24.71 -18.34 -21.57
C LYS A 68 -24.28 -19.17 -20.36
N ILE A 69 -23.15 -18.86 -19.73
CA ILE A 69 -22.69 -19.52 -18.50
C ILE A 69 -23.67 -19.26 -17.35
N LYS A 70 -24.16 -18.02 -17.19
CA LYS A 70 -25.14 -17.69 -16.13
C LYS A 70 -26.52 -18.34 -16.34
N GLN A 71 -26.85 -18.68 -17.59
CA GLN A 71 -28.13 -19.27 -18.00
C GLN A 71 -28.10 -20.81 -18.03
N SER A 72 -26.97 -21.44 -17.69
CA SER A 72 -26.89 -22.90 -17.57
C SER A 72 -27.90 -23.42 -16.53
N ASP A 73 -28.46 -24.61 -16.79
CA ASP A 73 -29.38 -25.28 -15.85
C ASP A 73 -28.68 -25.60 -14.52
N ASP A 74 -27.39 -25.96 -14.60
CA ASP A 74 -26.50 -26.19 -13.47
C ASP A 74 -25.79 -24.89 -13.05
N LEU A 75 -25.29 -24.84 -11.81
CA LEU A 75 -24.44 -23.73 -11.41
C LEU A 75 -23.11 -23.80 -12.17
N ALA A 76 -22.93 -22.89 -13.12
CA ALA A 76 -21.80 -22.92 -14.01
C ALA A 76 -20.75 -21.83 -13.76
N GLY A 77 -19.52 -22.10 -14.19
CA GLY A 77 -18.40 -21.20 -13.98
C GLY A 77 -17.19 -21.55 -14.82
N PHE A 78 -16.09 -20.86 -14.56
CA PHE A 78 -14.85 -20.99 -15.33
C PHE A 78 -13.62 -20.59 -14.51
N ARG A 79 -12.46 -21.03 -14.97
CA ARG A 79 -11.14 -20.65 -14.47
C ARG A 79 -10.69 -19.34 -15.10
N PHE A 80 -10.15 -18.45 -14.26
CA PHE A 80 -9.66 -17.15 -14.67
C PHE A 80 -8.28 -16.87 -14.07
N PHE A 81 -7.33 -16.49 -14.93
CA PHE A 81 -5.95 -16.15 -14.58
C PHE A 81 -5.66 -14.67 -14.88
N HIS A 82 -4.55 -14.14 -14.37
CA HIS A 82 -4.22 -12.70 -14.53
C HIS A 82 -4.06 -12.23 -15.98
N ASP A 83 -3.75 -13.14 -16.91
CA ASP A 83 -3.51 -12.89 -18.34
C ASP A 83 -4.71 -13.23 -19.24
N HIS A 84 -5.86 -13.56 -18.64
CA HIS A 84 -7.12 -13.76 -19.37
C HIS A 84 -7.78 -12.43 -19.75
N ASP A 85 -8.84 -12.50 -20.56
CA ASP A 85 -9.56 -11.32 -21.05
C ASP A 85 -9.98 -10.37 -19.91
N PRO A 86 -9.36 -9.18 -19.80
CA PRO A 86 -9.59 -8.28 -18.68
C PRO A 86 -11.00 -7.67 -18.69
N ARG A 87 -11.72 -7.73 -19.83
CA ARG A 87 -13.09 -7.20 -19.96
C ARG A 87 -14.10 -7.92 -19.08
N VAL A 88 -13.79 -9.15 -18.65
CA VAL A 88 -14.71 -10.02 -17.91
C VAL A 88 -14.48 -9.98 -16.41
N LEU A 89 -13.23 -9.75 -15.97
CA LEU A 89 -12.86 -9.83 -14.57
C LEU A 89 -13.69 -8.89 -13.69
N ASP A 90 -13.74 -7.61 -14.04
CA ASP A 90 -14.41 -6.59 -13.22
C ASP A 90 -15.93 -6.85 -13.17
N ILE A 91 -16.52 -7.36 -14.27
CA ILE A 91 -17.94 -7.74 -14.34
C ILE A 91 -18.25 -8.86 -13.35
N CYS A 92 -17.44 -9.92 -13.31
CA CYS A 92 -17.65 -11.03 -12.37
C CYS A 92 -17.32 -10.64 -10.93
N ILE A 93 -16.25 -9.87 -10.73
CA ILE A 93 -15.82 -9.41 -9.40
C ILE A 93 -16.87 -8.50 -8.77
N ASP A 94 -17.47 -7.57 -9.53
CA ASP A 94 -18.44 -6.61 -9.01
C ASP A 94 -19.85 -7.21 -8.83
N ASP A 95 -20.16 -8.33 -9.52
CA ASP A 95 -21.49 -8.97 -9.46
C ASP A 95 -21.69 -9.82 -8.19
N PRO A 96 -22.56 -9.42 -7.24
CA PRO A 96 -22.82 -10.19 -6.01
C PRO A 96 -23.48 -11.56 -6.21
N LEU A 97 -24.02 -11.83 -7.40
CA LEU A 97 -24.60 -13.11 -7.79
C LEU A 97 -23.58 -14.05 -8.47
N CYS A 98 -22.36 -13.57 -8.75
CA CYS A 98 -21.25 -14.42 -9.16
C CYS A 98 -20.44 -14.83 -7.93
N ALA A 99 -20.28 -16.13 -7.69
CA ALA A 99 -19.46 -16.64 -6.58
C ALA A 99 -17.97 -16.51 -6.90
N LYS A 100 -17.16 -16.07 -5.93
CA LYS A 100 -15.70 -15.94 -6.10
C LYS A 100 -15.00 -17.08 -5.37
N ILE A 101 -14.17 -17.82 -6.09
CA ILE A 101 -13.30 -18.85 -5.52
C ILE A 101 -11.86 -18.42 -5.80
N ILE A 102 -11.05 -18.30 -4.75
CA ILE A 102 -9.64 -17.92 -4.86
C ILE A 102 -8.79 -19.14 -4.51
N LEU A 103 -8.09 -19.68 -5.52
CA LEU A 103 -7.18 -20.80 -5.35
C LEU A 103 -5.73 -20.31 -5.30
N THR A 104 -5.06 -20.59 -4.19
CA THR A 104 -3.66 -20.23 -3.98
C THR A 104 -2.75 -21.46 -3.90
N ARG A 105 -1.47 -21.25 -4.17
CA ARG A 105 -0.41 -22.23 -4.01
C ARG A 105 0.87 -21.49 -3.67
N ASN A 106 1.82 -22.17 -3.02
CA ASN A 106 3.16 -21.62 -2.84
C ASN A 106 3.70 -21.09 -4.20
N PRO A 107 4.04 -19.79 -4.30
CA PRO A 107 4.49 -19.18 -5.55
C PRO A 107 5.75 -19.83 -6.12
N LEU A 108 6.70 -20.25 -5.26
CA LEU A 108 7.93 -20.91 -5.68
C LEU A 108 7.64 -22.26 -6.34
N ASP A 109 6.78 -23.06 -5.72
CA ASP A 109 6.37 -24.36 -6.27
C ASP A 109 5.59 -24.22 -7.59
N SER A 110 4.81 -23.15 -7.72
CA SER A 110 4.05 -22.85 -8.94
C SER A 110 4.98 -22.43 -10.07
N PHE A 111 5.92 -21.53 -9.78
CA PHE A 111 6.92 -21.03 -10.72
C PHE A 111 7.85 -22.14 -11.24
N ILE A 112 8.43 -22.94 -10.34
CA ILE A 112 9.31 -24.05 -10.73
C ILE A 112 8.50 -25.06 -11.55
N SER A 113 7.27 -25.36 -11.14
CA SER A 113 6.41 -26.24 -11.92
C SER A 113 6.05 -25.69 -13.29
N TRP A 114 5.92 -24.36 -13.45
CA TRP A 114 5.66 -23.70 -14.72
C TRP A 114 6.88 -23.77 -15.63
N LYS A 115 8.08 -23.47 -15.11
CA LYS A 115 9.33 -23.60 -15.86
C LYS A 115 9.61 -25.04 -16.34
N ILE A 116 9.34 -26.05 -15.49
CA ILE A 116 9.47 -27.46 -15.90
C ILE A 116 8.46 -27.81 -17.02
N ALA A 117 7.21 -27.34 -16.91
CA ALA A 117 6.21 -27.58 -17.95
C ALA A 117 6.60 -26.93 -19.29
N GLN A 118 7.16 -25.71 -19.24
CA GLN A 118 7.71 -25.02 -20.41
C GLN A 118 8.88 -25.80 -21.04
N ALA A 119 9.80 -26.31 -20.23
CA ALA A 119 10.95 -27.09 -20.71
C ALA A 119 10.57 -28.45 -21.29
N THR A 120 9.56 -29.12 -20.72
CA THR A 120 9.18 -30.50 -21.08
C THR A 120 8.03 -30.59 -22.08
N GLY A 121 7.31 -29.47 -22.30
CA GLY A 121 6.06 -29.41 -23.07
C GLY A 121 4.88 -30.12 -22.39
N GLN A 122 5.01 -30.51 -21.11
CA GLN A 122 4.01 -31.32 -20.41
C GLN A 122 3.17 -30.48 -19.44
N TRP A 123 1.94 -30.16 -19.84
CA TRP A 123 1.03 -29.29 -19.07
C TRP A 123 0.04 -30.05 -18.17
N LYS A 124 -0.35 -31.28 -18.52
CA LYS A 124 -1.26 -32.18 -17.77
C LYS A 124 -0.64 -33.58 -17.60
N LEU A 125 -0.90 -34.26 -16.47
CA LEU A 125 -0.44 -35.62 -16.21
C LEU A 125 -1.60 -36.47 -15.66
N THR A 126 -2.01 -37.44 -16.46
CA THR A 126 -3.05 -38.42 -16.13
C THR A 126 -2.47 -39.80 -15.79
N ASN A 127 -1.25 -40.10 -16.26
CA ASN A 127 -0.54 -41.34 -15.96
C ASN A 127 0.89 -41.07 -15.48
N ALA A 128 1.22 -41.52 -14.27
CA ALA A 128 2.51 -41.28 -13.61
C ALA A 128 3.70 -41.87 -14.37
N THR A 129 3.52 -42.93 -15.16
CA THR A 129 4.62 -43.56 -15.93
C THR A 129 5.11 -42.71 -17.10
N HIS A 130 4.39 -41.65 -17.46
CA HIS A 130 4.75 -40.70 -18.52
C HIS A 130 5.21 -39.35 -17.96
N SER A 131 5.66 -39.28 -16.70
CA SER A 131 6.24 -38.05 -16.16
C SER A 131 7.58 -37.75 -16.82
N LYS A 132 7.69 -36.62 -17.51
CA LYS A 132 8.97 -36.06 -17.90
C LYS A 132 9.45 -35.13 -16.78
N SER A 133 10.52 -35.50 -16.08
CA SER A 133 11.23 -34.58 -15.19
C SER A 133 12.48 -34.06 -15.90
N THR A 134 12.69 -32.74 -15.81
CA THR A 134 13.90 -32.08 -16.27
C THR A 134 14.23 -31.03 -15.24
N ALA A 135 15.46 -31.07 -14.71
CA ALA A 135 15.92 -30.04 -13.80
C ALA A 135 16.04 -28.72 -14.57
N ILE A 136 15.58 -27.63 -13.95
CA ILE A 136 15.62 -26.29 -14.51
C ILE A 136 16.67 -25.45 -13.79
N THR A 137 17.24 -24.46 -14.47
CA THR A 137 18.00 -23.41 -13.82
C THR A 137 17.04 -22.36 -13.29
N PHE A 138 17.15 -22.03 -12.00
CA PHE A 138 16.37 -21.00 -11.35
C PHE A 138 16.95 -19.62 -11.67
N ASP A 139 16.07 -18.73 -12.11
CA ASP A 139 16.34 -17.34 -12.44
C ASP A 139 15.57 -16.47 -11.45
N VAL A 140 16.32 -15.74 -10.61
CA VAL A 140 15.76 -14.91 -9.54
C VAL A 140 14.95 -13.74 -10.09
N ASP A 141 15.40 -13.09 -11.16
CA ASP A 141 14.73 -11.93 -11.74
C ASP A 141 13.40 -12.35 -12.38
N ALA A 142 13.42 -13.50 -13.07
CA ALA A 142 12.20 -14.08 -13.62
C ALA A 142 11.21 -14.52 -12.51
N PHE A 143 11.71 -15.03 -11.38
CA PHE A 143 10.87 -15.38 -10.24
C PHE A 143 10.28 -14.15 -9.56
N ASP A 144 11.07 -13.10 -9.32
CA ASP A 144 10.63 -11.84 -8.73
C ASP A 144 9.56 -11.15 -9.59
N ALA A 145 9.77 -11.09 -10.91
CA ALA A 145 8.77 -10.57 -11.84
C ALA A 145 7.45 -11.37 -11.79
N HIS A 146 7.54 -12.70 -11.74
CA HIS A 146 6.36 -13.57 -11.63
C HIS A 146 5.64 -13.40 -10.28
N LEU A 147 6.39 -13.28 -9.18
CA LEU A 147 5.86 -13.06 -7.84
C LEU A 147 5.14 -11.71 -7.76
N LYS A 148 5.75 -10.63 -8.27
CA LYS A 148 5.16 -9.29 -8.32
C LYS A 148 3.86 -9.27 -9.13
N ALA A 149 3.82 -9.92 -10.30
CA ALA A 149 2.60 -10.02 -11.11
C ALA A 149 1.47 -10.73 -10.34
N THR A 150 1.79 -11.86 -9.70
CA THR A 150 0.84 -12.64 -8.89
C THR A 150 0.31 -11.82 -7.70
N GLN A 151 1.20 -11.15 -6.98
CA GLN A 151 0.83 -10.30 -5.84
C GLN A 151 -0.01 -9.09 -6.26
N ALA A 152 0.31 -8.44 -7.37
CA ALA A 152 -0.48 -7.34 -7.91
C ALA A 152 -1.90 -7.77 -8.28
N PHE A 153 -2.04 -8.96 -8.89
CA PHE A 153 -3.35 -9.53 -9.21
C PHE A 153 -4.17 -9.85 -7.95
N GLN A 154 -3.56 -10.48 -6.95
CA GLN A 154 -4.21 -10.77 -5.67
C GLN A 154 -4.62 -9.48 -4.94
N ALA A 155 -3.76 -8.46 -4.92
CA ALA A 155 -4.06 -7.17 -4.32
C ALA A 155 -5.23 -6.48 -5.02
N ARG A 156 -5.31 -6.55 -6.35
CA ARG A 156 -6.45 -6.04 -7.14
C ARG A 156 -7.75 -6.74 -6.75
N ILE A 157 -7.76 -8.07 -6.71
CA ILE A 157 -8.94 -8.87 -6.31
C ILE A 157 -9.39 -8.49 -4.90
N HIS A 158 -8.46 -8.51 -3.94
CA HIS A 158 -8.76 -8.21 -2.54
C HIS A 158 -9.34 -6.79 -2.38
N ARG A 159 -8.73 -5.80 -3.04
CA ARG A 159 -9.25 -4.43 -3.05
C ARG A 159 -10.65 -4.34 -3.62
N ALA A 160 -10.94 -5.00 -4.74
CA ALA A 160 -12.26 -4.95 -5.35
C ALA A 160 -13.35 -5.60 -4.48
N LEU A 161 -13.03 -6.74 -3.84
CA LEU A 161 -13.92 -7.36 -2.86
C LEU A 161 -14.18 -6.46 -1.64
N GLN A 162 -13.14 -5.78 -1.13
CA GLN A 162 -13.28 -4.83 -0.02
C GLN A 162 -14.15 -3.63 -0.38
N ILE A 163 -13.98 -3.04 -1.57
CA ILE A 163 -14.77 -1.89 -2.02
C ILE A 163 -16.25 -2.29 -2.18
N SER A 164 -16.51 -3.45 -2.76
CA SER A 164 -17.87 -3.93 -3.04
C SER A 164 -18.54 -4.61 -1.83
N GLY A 165 -17.82 -4.81 -0.73
CA GLY A 165 -18.33 -5.49 0.46
C GLY A 165 -18.61 -6.98 0.24
N GLN A 166 -17.93 -7.60 -0.74
CA GLN A 166 -18.10 -9.00 -1.11
C GLN A 166 -17.03 -9.89 -0.47
N THR A 167 -17.28 -11.20 -0.47
CA THR A 167 -16.33 -12.21 0.03
C THR A 167 -16.08 -13.29 -1.02
N ALA A 168 -15.00 -14.04 -0.84
CA ALA A 168 -14.62 -15.17 -1.67
C ALA A 168 -14.36 -16.42 -0.81
N PHE A 169 -14.53 -17.60 -1.42
CA PHE A 169 -14.07 -18.85 -0.82
C PHE A 169 -12.58 -19.04 -1.14
N HIS A 170 -11.75 -19.05 -0.10
CA HIS A 170 -10.32 -19.29 -0.23
C HIS A 170 -10.01 -20.77 -0.07
N ILE A 171 -9.21 -21.31 -0.98
CA ILE A 171 -8.77 -22.72 -0.94
C ILE A 171 -7.30 -22.80 -1.38
N ALA A 172 -6.49 -23.59 -0.68
CA ALA A 172 -5.11 -23.81 -1.07
C ALA A 172 -4.97 -25.10 -1.90
N TYR A 173 -3.89 -25.19 -2.69
CA TYR A 173 -3.56 -26.39 -3.46
C TYR A 173 -3.55 -27.68 -2.63
N ASP A 174 -3.03 -27.60 -1.40
CA ASP A 174 -2.89 -28.77 -0.52
C ASP A 174 -4.26 -29.28 -0.02
N ASP A 175 -5.27 -28.40 0.04
CA ASP A 175 -6.65 -28.72 0.43
C ASP A 175 -7.45 -29.40 -0.69
N LEU A 176 -6.95 -29.40 -1.94
CA LEU A 176 -7.67 -29.98 -3.10
C LEU A 176 -7.85 -31.50 -3.02
N ARG A 177 -7.26 -32.14 -2.00
CA ARG A 177 -7.40 -33.57 -1.70
C ARG A 177 -8.28 -33.86 -0.49
N ASP A 178 -8.75 -32.82 0.19
CA ASP A 178 -9.62 -32.94 1.33
C ASP A 178 -11.09 -32.86 0.86
N VAL A 179 -11.81 -33.97 1.01
CA VAL A 179 -13.21 -34.07 0.60
C VAL A 179 -14.09 -33.12 1.42
N ASP A 180 -13.77 -32.88 2.70
CA ASP A 180 -14.55 -32.03 3.58
C ASP A 180 -14.38 -30.55 3.19
N VAL A 181 -13.15 -30.12 2.86
CA VAL A 181 -12.91 -28.75 2.34
C VAL A 181 -13.62 -28.54 1.00
N LEU A 182 -13.54 -29.51 0.08
CA LEU A 182 -14.24 -29.42 -1.20
C LEU A 182 -15.77 -29.38 -1.01
N ASN A 183 -16.32 -30.16 -0.07
CA ASN A 183 -17.74 -30.07 0.27
C ASN A 183 -18.11 -28.75 0.95
N GLY A 184 -17.19 -28.12 1.69
CA GLY A 184 -17.32 -26.75 2.18
C GLY A 184 -17.43 -25.73 1.05
N LEU A 185 -16.62 -25.88 -0.01
CA LEU A 185 -16.75 -25.06 -1.22
C LEU A 185 -18.11 -25.26 -1.89
N VAL A 186 -18.56 -26.52 -2.03
CA VAL A 186 -19.87 -26.81 -2.64
C VAL A 186 -21.03 -26.24 -1.82
N GLN A 187 -20.90 -26.26 -0.48
CA GLN A 187 -21.85 -25.60 0.42
C GLN A 187 -21.83 -24.08 0.24
N PHE A 188 -20.66 -23.46 0.11
CA PHE A 188 -20.53 -22.03 -0.19
C PHE A 188 -21.24 -21.68 -1.51
N LEU A 189 -21.06 -22.50 -2.55
CA LEU A 189 -21.75 -22.33 -3.84
C LEU A 189 -23.27 -22.52 -3.76
N GLY A 190 -23.79 -23.04 -2.64
CA GLY A 190 -25.23 -23.22 -2.42
C GLY A 190 -25.82 -24.41 -3.18
N VAL A 191 -24.99 -25.37 -3.57
CA VAL A 191 -25.38 -26.58 -4.31
C VAL A 191 -25.65 -27.73 -3.33
N LYS A 192 -26.58 -28.63 -3.69
CA LYS A 192 -27.01 -29.75 -2.81
C LYS A 192 -26.11 -30.98 -2.92
N SER A 193 -25.61 -31.28 -4.12
CA SER A 193 -24.72 -32.41 -4.36
C SER A 193 -23.46 -32.36 -3.49
N ARG A 194 -22.89 -33.53 -3.17
CA ARG A 194 -21.69 -33.64 -2.33
C ARG A 194 -20.73 -34.65 -2.94
N LEU A 195 -19.45 -34.35 -2.82
CA LEU A 195 -18.38 -35.26 -3.24
C LEU A 195 -18.23 -36.38 -2.21
N SER A 196 -18.25 -37.62 -2.68
CA SER A 196 -17.92 -38.80 -1.86
C SER A 196 -16.42 -39.13 -1.87
N ASN A 197 -15.70 -38.66 -2.90
CA ASN A 197 -14.27 -38.88 -3.11
C ASN A 197 -13.69 -37.78 -4.01
N VAL A 198 -12.36 -37.61 -3.94
CA VAL A 198 -11.60 -36.74 -4.84
C VAL A 198 -11.31 -37.44 -6.17
N HIS A 199 -11.21 -36.67 -7.25
CA HIS A 199 -10.88 -37.16 -8.59
C HIS A 199 -9.51 -37.86 -8.63
N LYS A 200 -9.51 -39.16 -8.91
CA LYS A 200 -8.32 -40.03 -8.80
C LYS A 200 -7.39 -40.00 -10.03
N LYS A 201 -7.83 -39.50 -11.19
CA LYS A 201 -7.04 -39.58 -12.45
C LYS A 201 -5.96 -38.50 -12.58
N LEU A 202 -6.08 -37.38 -11.88
CA LEU A 202 -5.11 -36.27 -11.96
C LEU A 202 -4.03 -36.48 -10.89
N LYS A 203 -2.79 -36.69 -11.33
CA LYS A 203 -1.65 -36.94 -10.43
C LYS A 203 -0.75 -35.71 -10.31
N LYS A 204 -0.08 -35.56 -9.15
CA LYS A 204 0.94 -34.52 -8.93
C LYS A 204 2.07 -34.74 -9.95
N GLN A 205 2.38 -33.72 -10.72
CA GLN A 205 3.32 -33.83 -11.85
C GLN A 205 4.77 -34.01 -11.42
N ASN A 206 5.23 -33.17 -10.50
CA ASN A 206 6.62 -33.14 -10.04
C ASN A 206 6.63 -33.32 -8.52
N PRO A 207 6.52 -34.57 -8.01
CA PRO A 207 6.45 -34.84 -6.59
C PRO A 207 7.81 -34.69 -5.88
N GLU A 208 8.91 -34.70 -6.64
CA GLU A 208 10.28 -34.62 -6.12
C GLU A 208 10.54 -33.34 -5.32
N PRO A 209 11.44 -33.37 -4.32
CA PRO A 209 11.93 -32.18 -3.62
C PRO A 209 12.54 -31.14 -4.57
N LEU A 210 12.56 -29.87 -4.16
CA LEU A 210 13.09 -28.77 -4.99
C LEU A 210 14.56 -28.97 -5.39
N GLU A 211 15.37 -29.57 -4.52
CA GLU A 211 16.80 -29.84 -4.74
C GLU A 211 17.08 -30.71 -5.96
N TYR A 212 16.17 -31.61 -6.33
CA TYR A 212 16.29 -32.46 -7.52
C TYR A 212 15.70 -31.80 -8.78
N LYS A 213 14.93 -30.73 -8.62
CA LYS A 213 14.23 -30.03 -9.71
C LYS A 213 14.99 -28.78 -10.19
N VAL A 214 15.92 -28.28 -9.40
CA VAL A 214 16.63 -27.02 -9.65
C VAL A 214 18.14 -27.29 -9.70
N THR A 215 18.79 -26.96 -10.81
CA THR A 215 20.22 -27.24 -11.00
C THR A 215 21.12 -26.36 -10.14
N ASN A 216 20.70 -25.12 -9.85
CA ASN A 216 21.42 -24.15 -9.01
C ASN A 216 20.68 -23.92 -7.67
N PHE A 217 20.33 -25.00 -6.98
CA PHE A 217 19.53 -24.96 -5.76
C PHE A 217 20.14 -24.11 -4.63
N ASP A 218 21.47 -24.11 -4.48
CA ASP A 218 22.14 -23.30 -3.46
C ASP A 218 22.08 -21.79 -3.78
N GLU A 219 22.24 -21.40 -5.05
CA GLU A 219 22.06 -20.02 -5.50
C GLU A 219 20.61 -19.55 -5.32
N MET A 220 19.64 -20.41 -5.64
CA MET A 220 18.22 -20.14 -5.38
C MET A 220 17.97 -19.91 -3.89
N LYS A 221 18.51 -20.75 -2.98
CA LYS A 221 18.35 -20.54 -1.54
C LYS A 221 18.94 -19.21 -1.07
N ALA A 222 20.12 -18.84 -1.55
CA ALA A 222 20.74 -17.56 -1.22
C ALA A 222 19.89 -16.38 -1.71
N ALA A 223 19.44 -16.42 -2.96
CA ALA A 223 18.57 -15.39 -3.54
C ALA A 223 17.20 -15.28 -2.83
N LEU A 224 16.62 -16.41 -2.41
CA LEU A 224 15.37 -16.45 -1.65
C LEU A 224 15.54 -15.99 -0.19
N ALA A 225 16.74 -16.00 0.38
CA ALA A 225 17.00 -15.51 1.73
C ALA A 225 16.96 -13.97 1.80
N ASP A 226 17.28 -13.29 0.70
CA ASP A 226 17.14 -11.85 0.56
C ASP A 226 15.70 -11.40 0.23
N LEU A 227 14.88 -12.32 -0.27
CA LEU A 227 13.45 -12.10 -0.36
C LEU A 227 12.87 -12.10 1.06
N ASP A 228 11.89 -11.22 1.29
CA ASP A 228 11.20 -11.09 2.58
C ASP A 228 9.84 -11.83 2.53
N PRO A 229 9.83 -13.18 2.63
CA PRO A 229 8.61 -13.98 2.45
C PRO A 229 7.56 -13.74 3.52
N PHE A 230 7.94 -13.14 4.65
CA PHE A 230 7.07 -12.83 5.77
C PHE A 230 6.64 -11.36 5.79
N GLY A 231 7.16 -10.53 4.88
CA GLY A 231 6.95 -9.09 4.92
C GLY A 231 7.46 -8.45 6.22
N LEU A 232 8.51 -8.99 6.85
CA LEU A 232 9.11 -8.42 8.06
C LEU A 232 9.64 -7.00 7.84
N THR A 233 10.19 -6.74 6.66
CA THR A 233 10.56 -5.40 6.17
C THR A 233 9.34 -4.61 5.70
N CYS A 234 8.30 -5.29 5.20
CA CYS A 234 6.97 -4.74 4.94
C CYS A 234 6.11 -4.73 6.21
N THR A 235 6.64 -4.18 7.31
CA THR A 235 5.84 -4.02 8.54
C THR A 235 4.57 -3.22 8.20
N PRO A 236 3.35 -3.74 8.50
CA PRO A 236 2.11 -3.03 8.21
C PRO A 236 2.18 -1.61 8.77
N HIS A 237 1.87 -0.65 7.91
CA HIS A 237 1.89 0.76 8.28
C HIS A 237 0.68 1.04 9.17
N PHE A 238 0.91 1.05 10.49
CA PHE A 238 -0.13 1.32 11.49
C PHE A 238 -0.46 2.81 11.65
N GLU A 239 0.44 3.70 11.23
CA GLU A 239 0.12 5.11 11.19
C GLU A 239 -0.96 5.35 10.11
N GLN A 240 -2.02 6.05 10.49
CA GLN A 240 -3.17 6.24 9.62
C GLN A 240 -2.80 7.04 8.38
N GLY A 241 -3.14 6.52 7.20
CA GLY A 241 -3.01 7.24 5.93
C GLY A 241 -3.72 8.60 5.97
N ARG A 242 -3.15 9.59 5.30
CA ARG A 242 -3.64 10.97 5.31
C ARG A 242 -4.26 11.34 3.98
N GLY A 243 -5.29 12.19 4.01
CA GLY A 243 -5.76 12.87 2.80
C GLY A 243 -4.81 14.01 2.40
N PRO A 244 -5.05 14.66 1.25
CA PRO A 244 -4.11 15.60 0.64
C PRO A 244 -3.93 16.93 1.38
N ALA A 245 -4.76 17.24 2.37
CA ALA A 245 -4.70 18.46 3.19
C ALA A 245 -4.74 19.78 2.38
N ILE A 246 -5.37 19.77 1.20
CA ILE A 246 -5.46 20.92 0.26
C ILE A 246 -5.80 22.27 0.92
N PRO A 247 -6.72 22.36 1.92
CA PRO A 247 -7.02 23.64 2.56
C PRO A 247 -5.83 24.32 3.26
N THR A 248 -4.74 23.59 3.50
CA THR A 248 -3.53 24.12 4.12
C THR A 248 -2.52 24.67 3.13
N TYR A 249 -2.69 24.45 1.83
CA TYR A 249 -1.76 24.95 0.81
C TYR A 249 -1.83 26.47 0.70
N ILE A 250 -0.71 27.06 0.32
CA ILE A 250 -0.51 28.50 0.32
C ILE A 250 0.16 28.85 -0.99
N ALA A 251 -0.45 29.74 -1.78
CA ALA A 251 0.15 30.19 -3.03
C ALA A 251 0.51 31.67 -2.97
N ALA A 252 1.55 32.03 -3.72
CA ALA A 252 1.88 33.43 -3.96
C ALA A 252 0.76 34.08 -4.81
N PRO A 253 0.42 35.37 -4.60
CA PRO A 253 -0.68 36.03 -5.30
C PRO A 253 -0.49 36.18 -6.82
N LYS A 254 0.74 36.35 -7.28
CA LYS A 254 1.11 36.63 -8.68
C LYS A 254 2.01 35.54 -9.23
N THR A 255 3.09 35.21 -8.52
CA THR A 255 4.04 34.19 -8.96
C THR A 255 3.39 32.81 -8.86
N GLY A 256 3.65 31.92 -9.82
CA GLY A 256 3.18 30.53 -9.82
C GLY A 256 3.83 29.63 -8.76
N LEU A 257 4.12 30.14 -7.55
CA LEU A 257 4.72 29.37 -6.45
C LEU A 257 3.67 28.93 -5.44
N MET A 258 3.74 27.66 -5.05
CA MET A 258 2.87 27.07 -4.04
C MET A 258 3.66 26.35 -2.94
N TYR A 259 3.43 26.74 -1.70
CA TYR A 259 3.92 26.04 -0.53
C TYR A 259 2.87 25.04 -0.02
N MET A 260 3.30 23.79 0.12
CA MET A 260 2.55 22.67 0.68
C MET A 260 3.10 22.36 2.08
N PRO A 261 2.57 22.98 3.15
CA PRO A 261 3.19 22.91 4.48
C PRO A 261 3.07 21.53 5.13
N LEU A 262 4.20 21.05 5.63
CA LEU A 262 4.26 19.98 6.63
C LEU A 262 4.17 20.61 8.01
N ARG A 263 3.14 20.24 8.79
CA ARG A 263 2.92 20.85 10.12
C ARG A 263 4.14 20.70 11.01
N SER A 264 4.37 21.72 11.85
CA SER A 264 5.55 21.87 12.69
C SER A 264 6.86 22.15 11.92
N GLY A 265 6.76 22.56 10.66
CA GLY A 265 7.86 23.09 9.85
C GLY A 265 8.03 24.62 10.01
N PRO A 266 8.88 25.25 9.17
CA PRO A 266 9.20 26.68 9.21
C PRO A 266 8.11 27.57 8.57
N ASP A 267 6.83 27.31 8.88
CA ASP A 267 5.66 27.95 8.23
C ASP A 267 5.75 29.49 8.20
N ARG A 268 6.24 30.10 9.29
CA ARG A 268 6.32 31.56 9.42
C ARG A 268 7.30 32.18 8.42
N ALA A 269 8.54 31.69 8.40
CA ALA A 269 9.58 32.19 7.52
C ALA A 269 9.23 31.96 6.05
N VAL A 270 8.71 30.77 5.72
CA VAL A 270 8.32 30.43 4.34
C VAL A 270 7.13 31.28 3.86
N ARG A 271 6.13 31.55 4.71
CA ARG A 271 5.01 32.45 4.35
C ARG A 271 5.49 33.88 4.10
N GLN A 272 6.38 34.39 4.95
CA GLN A 272 6.95 35.73 4.79
C GLN A 272 7.76 35.83 3.49
N TRP A 273 8.60 34.84 3.23
CA TRP A 273 9.35 34.74 1.99
C TRP A 273 8.43 34.67 0.76
N LEU A 274 7.42 33.79 0.78
CA LEU A 274 6.48 33.61 -0.33
C LEU A 274 5.68 34.88 -0.66
N ALA A 275 5.33 35.67 0.36
CA ALA A 275 4.66 36.95 0.16
C ALA A 275 5.63 38.02 -0.39
N ALA A 276 6.86 38.05 0.11
CA ALA A 276 7.90 38.97 -0.33
C ALA A 276 8.32 38.73 -1.79
N VAL A 277 8.18 37.51 -2.32
CA VAL A 277 8.43 37.21 -3.74
C VAL A 277 7.55 38.09 -4.65
N ASP A 278 6.32 38.41 -4.23
CA ASP A 278 5.37 39.21 -5.00
C ASP A 278 5.25 40.67 -4.55
N ASP A 279 6.16 41.11 -3.67
CA ASP A 279 6.10 42.39 -2.95
C ASP A 279 4.73 42.61 -2.30
N ALA A 280 4.23 41.55 -1.67
CA ALA A 280 2.89 41.50 -1.09
C ALA A 280 2.94 41.25 0.43
N PRO A 281 1.93 41.74 1.19
CA PRO A 281 1.80 41.39 2.60
C PRO A 281 1.34 39.93 2.76
N THR A 282 1.66 39.31 3.90
CA THR A 282 1.39 37.87 4.15
C THR A 282 -0.10 37.49 4.15
N ASP A 283 -1.01 38.44 4.35
CA ASP A 283 -2.46 38.25 4.29
C ASP A 283 -2.99 38.20 2.84
N ALA A 284 -2.23 38.69 1.87
CA ALA A 284 -2.55 38.57 0.45
C ALA A 284 -2.31 37.17 -0.11
N LEU A 285 -1.55 36.32 0.60
CA LEU A 285 -1.30 34.93 0.20
C LEU A 285 -2.61 34.16 0.00
N ILE A 286 -2.71 33.45 -1.13
CA ILE A 286 -3.90 32.66 -1.45
C ILE A 286 -3.90 31.40 -0.58
N GLN A 287 -4.98 31.20 0.17
CA GLN A 287 -5.12 30.13 1.16
C GLN A 287 -6.51 29.49 1.09
N LYS A 288 -6.75 28.46 1.90
CA LYS A 288 -8.05 27.77 2.03
C LYS A 288 -8.55 27.18 0.71
N PHE A 289 -7.64 26.58 -0.05
CA PHE A 289 -7.98 25.91 -1.30
C PHE A 289 -8.99 24.78 -1.07
N THR A 290 -9.89 24.63 -2.04
CA THR A 290 -10.66 23.41 -2.31
C THR A 290 -10.02 22.68 -3.48
N GLN A 291 -10.39 21.43 -3.74
CA GLN A 291 -9.93 20.72 -4.94
C GLN A 291 -10.22 21.50 -6.23
N LYS A 292 -11.41 22.11 -6.33
CA LYS A 292 -11.82 22.90 -7.50
C LYS A 292 -10.99 24.17 -7.65
N SER A 293 -10.82 24.93 -6.57
CA SER A 293 -10.05 26.19 -6.64
C SER A 293 -8.56 25.95 -6.84
N LEU A 294 -8.02 24.82 -6.37
CA LEU A 294 -6.63 24.43 -6.62
C LEU A 294 -6.39 24.14 -8.10
N ARG A 295 -7.25 23.34 -8.75
CA ARG A 295 -7.16 23.09 -10.20
C ARG A 295 -7.24 24.38 -11.02
N MET A 296 -8.20 25.24 -10.68
CA MET A 296 -8.34 26.55 -11.32
C MET A 296 -7.05 27.38 -11.18
N TRP A 297 -6.43 27.40 -9.99
CA TRP A 297 -5.18 28.10 -9.76
C TRP A 297 -4.05 27.52 -10.63
N GLN A 298 -3.91 26.19 -10.66
CA GLN A 298 -2.89 25.49 -11.46
C GLN A 298 -3.03 25.76 -12.97
N GLU A 299 -4.26 25.84 -13.47
CA GLU A 299 -4.57 26.18 -14.87
C GLU A 299 -4.23 27.64 -15.21
N THR A 300 -4.48 28.56 -14.29
CA THR A 300 -4.32 30.01 -14.51
C THR A 300 -2.92 30.54 -14.23
N HIS A 301 -2.09 29.79 -13.50
CA HIS A 301 -0.74 30.21 -13.09
C HIS A 301 0.35 29.35 -13.74
N GLN A 302 0.27 29.12 -15.06
CA GLN A 302 1.29 28.35 -15.79
C GLN A 302 2.49 29.24 -16.20
N PRO A 303 3.75 28.77 -16.05
CA PRO A 303 4.15 27.58 -15.30
C PRO A 303 3.95 27.79 -13.79
N HIS A 304 3.55 26.73 -13.07
CA HIS A 304 3.57 26.72 -11.61
C HIS A 304 4.61 25.73 -11.08
N ARG A 305 5.07 25.99 -9.85
CA ARG A 305 5.93 25.11 -9.06
C ARG A 305 5.44 25.06 -7.63
N SER A 306 5.39 23.85 -7.10
CA SER A 306 4.97 23.56 -5.74
C SER A 306 6.12 22.96 -4.94
N PHE A 307 6.18 23.22 -3.65
CA PHE A 307 7.23 22.69 -2.80
C PHE A 307 6.75 22.40 -1.38
N ALA A 308 7.42 21.46 -0.72
CA ALA A 308 7.28 21.16 0.70
C ALA A 308 8.64 21.28 1.38
N VAL A 309 8.66 21.52 2.69
CA VAL A 309 9.90 21.69 3.47
C VAL A 309 9.95 20.67 4.58
N LEU A 310 11.01 19.87 4.59
CA LEU A 310 11.34 18.91 5.63
C LEU A 310 12.14 19.57 6.75
N ARG A 311 11.79 19.23 7.99
CA ARG A 311 12.53 19.56 9.21
C ARG A 311 13.11 18.27 9.81
N HIS A 312 14.28 18.35 10.45
CA HIS A 312 14.84 17.21 11.16
C HIS A 312 13.81 16.60 12.14
N PRO A 313 13.60 15.26 12.18
CA PRO A 313 12.51 14.66 12.95
C PRO A 313 12.50 15.04 14.44
N LEU A 314 13.69 15.08 15.09
CA LEU A 314 13.82 15.51 16.49
C LEU A 314 13.36 16.97 16.69
N ALA A 315 13.86 17.91 15.88
CA ALA A 315 13.49 19.32 15.94
C ALA A 315 12.01 19.54 15.65
N ARG A 316 11.46 18.76 14.70
CA ARG A 316 10.04 18.82 14.37
C ARG A 316 9.16 18.32 15.52
N ALA A 317 9.55 17.22 16.16
CA ALA A 317 8.86 16.69 17.33
C ALA A 317 8.91 17.67 18.50
N HIS A 318 10.05 18.34 18.70
CA HIS A 318 10.22 19.38 19.73
C HIS A 318 9.33 20.60 19.48
N ALA A 319 9.28 21.09 18.24
CA ALA A 319 8.38 22.17 17.85
C ALA A 319 6.91 21.80 18.11
N ALA A 320 6.52 20.56 17.76
CA ALA A 320 5.18 20.05 18.02
C ALA A 320 4.89 19.93 19.53
N PHE A 321 5.84 19.41 20.30
CA PHE A 321 5.74 19.30 21.75
C PHE A 321 5.50 20.67 22.39
N CYS A 322 6.35 21.66 22.07
CA CYS A 322 6.24 23.00 22.64
C CYS A 322 4.92 23.68 22.26
N ASP A 323 4.54 23.66 20.98
CA ASP A 323 3.39 24.44 20.49
C ASP A 323 2.03 23.76 20.70
N ARG A 324 2.00 22.43 20.83
CA ARG A 324 0.74 21.66 20.91
C ARG A 324 0.47 21.11 22.31
N ILE A 325 1.51 20.79 23.08
CA ILE A 325 1.38 20.02 24.32
C ILE A 325 1.85 20.83 25.54
N LEU A 326 3.05 21.40 25.50
CA LEU A 326 3.67 21.99 26.68
C LEU A 326 3.10 23.38 27.00
N LEU A 327 3.03 24.26 25.99
CA LEU A 327 2.64 25.65 26.15
C LEU A 327 1.19 25.90 25.80
N ASP A 328 0.61 26.89 26.47
CA ASP A 328 -0.69 27.42 26.11
C ASP A 328 -0.61 28.23 24.82
N GLY A 329 -1.64 28.10 23.99
CA GLY A 329 -1.76 28.88 22.77
C GLY A 329 -2.91 28.44 21.88
N PRO A 330 -3.23 29.21 20.82
CA PRO A 330 -4.37 28.94 19.94
C PRO A 330 -4.32 27.58 19.23
N ARG A 331 -3.13 26.96 19.18
CA ARG A 331 -2.88 25.66 18.55
C ARG A 331 -2.71 24.52 19.56
N GLY A 332 -2.79 24.81 20.86
CA GLY A 332 -2.65 23.86 21.95
C GLY A 332 -3.76 22.80 21.94
N LEU A 333 -3.44 21.63 22.47
CA LEU A 333 -4.35 20.47 22.54
C LEU A 333 -4.54 20.07 24.02
N PRO A 334 -5.29 20.86 24.80
CA PRO A 334 -5.38 20.70 26.26
C PRO A 334 -5.93 19.33 26.69
N GLU A 335 -6.88 18.77 25.95
CA GLU A 335 -7.43 17.44 26.23
C GLU A 335 -6.38 16.34 26.02
N ILE A 336 -5.57 16.44 24.96
CA ILE A 336 -4.48 15.50 24.69
C ILE A 336 -3.39 15.66 25.75
N ARG A 337 -3.02 16.89 26.11
CA ARG A 337 -2.09 17.18 27.20
C ARG A 337 -2.54 16.54 28.51
N ALA A 338 -3.80 16.73 28.91
CA ALA A 338 -4.35 16.14 30.12
C ALA A 338 -4.33 14.60 30.07
N ASN A 339 -4.59 14.00 28.90
CA ASN A 339 -4.48 12.56 28.71
C ASN A 339 -3.03 12.07 28.86
N LEU A 340 -2.06 12.77 28.25
CA LEU A 340 -0.64 12.45 28.35
C LEU A 340 -0.13 12.46 29.79
N ILE A 341 -0.55 13.45 30.59
CA ILE A 341 -0.20 13.51 32.02
C ILE A 341 -0.87 12.37 32.79
N ARG A 342 -2.19 12.18 32.61
CA ARG A 342 -2.97 11.25 33.45
C ARG A 342 -2.75 9.78 33.11
N VAL A 343 -2.76 9.43 31.82
CA VAL A 343 -2.75 8.06 31.29
C VAL A 343 -1.33 7.63 30.96
N HIS A 344 -0.61 8.44 30.18
CA HIS A 344 0.76 8.14 29.76
C HIS A 344 1.83 8.56 30.79
N LYS A 345 1.42 9.14 31.93
CA LYS A 345 2.27 9.50 33.06
C LYS A 345 3.45 10.41 32.67
N LEU A 346 3.27 11.27 31.67
CA LEU A 346 4.27 12.27 31.32
C LEU A 346 4.48 13.22 32.50
N LYS A 347 5.74 13.35 32.93
CA LYS A 347 6.14 14.29 33.99
C LYS A 347 6.21 15.70 33.38
N MET A 348 5.07 16.38 33.38
CA MET A 348 4.93 17.76 32.95
C MET A 348 4.31 18.60 34.08
N PRO A 349 4.59 19.90 34.14
CA PRO A 349 3.91 20.78 35.10
C PRO A 349 2.40 20.80 34.83
N ASP A 350 1.57 21.04 35.86
CA ASP A 350 0.11 21.08 35.69
C ASP A 350 -0.35 22.23 34.79
N PHE A 351 0.40 23.34 34.81
CA PHE A 351 0.17 24.54 33.99
C PHE A 351 1.30 24.75 32.98
N ALA A 352 1.10 25.58 31.96
CA ALA A 352 2.17 25.90 31.02
C ALA A 352 3.33 26.61 31.74
N PRO A 353 4.58 26.12 31.62
CA PRO A 353 5.73 26.77 32.25
C PRO A 353 6.16 28.02 31.48
N ALA A 354 6.78 28.96 32.21
CA ALA A 354 7.59 30.02 31.63
C ALA A 354 8.95 29.44 31.23
N LEU A 355 9.19 29.22 29.93
CA LEU A 355 10.42 28.55 29.45
C LEU A 355 11.68 29.41 29.58
N ASP A 356 11.50 30.71 29.82
CA ASP A 356 12.55 31.68 30.12
C ASP A 356 12.94 31.70 31.61
N ASP A 357 12.14 31.10 32.50
CA ASP A 357 12.44 30.97 33.92
C ASP A 357 12.97 29.57 34.26
N LEU A 358 14.28 29.42 34.18
CA LEU A 358 15.00 28.18 34.50
C LEU A 358 14.83 27.71 35.96
N ALA A 359 14.51 28.61 36.89
CA ALA A 359 14.31 28.26 38.29
C ALA A 359 12.97 27.55 38.50
N ALA A 360 11.95 27.91 37.72
CA ALA A 360 10.64 27.28 37.73
C ALA A 360 10.56 26.03 36.83
N TYR A 361 11.29 26.02 35.71
CA TYR A 361 11.30 24.91 34.76
C TYR A 361 12.69 24.68 34.17
N SER A 362 13.43 23.74 34.76
CA SER A 362 14.82 23.48 34.41
C SER A 362 14.98 22.77 33.06
N ASP A 363 16.21 22.74 32.55
CA ASP A 363 16.56 21.93 31.37
C ASP A 363 16.28 20.44 31.59
N GLU A 364 16.54 19.92 32.80
CA GLU A 364 16.25 18.52 33.11
C GLU A 364 14.74 18.24 33.15
N ASP A 365 13.92 19.19 33.62
CA ASP A 365 12.46 19.08 33.53
C ASP A 365 11.98 19.05 32.08
N HIS A 366 12.57 19.90 31.24
CA HIS A 366 12.26 19.95 29.81
C HIS A 366 12.67 18.68 29.08
N ARG A 367 13.89 18.22 29.31
CA ARG A 367 14.45 16.99 28.74
C ARG A 367 13.58 15.79 29.09
N ARG A 368 13.23 15.64 30.37
CA ARG A 368 12.41 14.54 30.88
C ARG A 368 10.99 14.56 30.30
N ALA A 369 10.37 15.73 30.22
CA ALA A 369 9.05 15.88 29.63
C ALA A 369 9.07 15.55 28.12
N PHE A 370 10.07 16.04 27.40
CA PHE A 370 10.21 15.82 25.97
C PHE A 370 10.56 14.37 25.62
N LEU A 371 11.46 13.73 26.37
CA LEU A 371 11.75 12.29 26.23
C LEU A 371 10.49 11.44 26.46
N GLY A 372 9.68 11.79 27.46
CA GLY A 372 8.38 11.18 27.69
C GLY A 372 7.43 11.34 26.49
N PHE A 373 7.45 12.51 25.85
CA PHE A 373 6.70 12.75 24.63
C PHE A 373 7.18 11.93 23.44
N LEU A 374 8.50 11.81 23.21
CA LEU A 374 9.06 10.93 22.16
C LEU A 374 8.69 9.46 22.38
N THR A 375 8.71 9.00 23.64
CA THR A 375 8.28 7.65 24.01
C THR A 375 6.81 7.43 23.69
N PHE A 376 5.96 8.42 24.01
CA PHE A 376 4.55 8.39 23.61
C PHE A 376 4.40 8.36 22.08
N LEU A 377 5.17 9.15 21.33
CA LEU A 377 5.09 9.21 19.87
C LEU A 377 5.37 7.86 19.22
N LYS A 378 6.35 7.09 19.72
CA LYS A 378 6.58 5.71 19.26
C LYS A 378 5.31 4.86 19.36
N MET A 379 4.63 4.88 20.51
CA MET A 379 3.38 4.12 20.72
C MET A 379 2.25 4.67 19.86
N ASN A 380 2.16 6.00 19.73
CA ASN A 380 1.09 6.67 18.99
C ASN A 380 1.17 6.38 17.48
N LEU A 381 2.35 6.51 16.90
CA LEU A 381 2.61 6.27 15.48
C LEU A 381 2.55 4.78 15.11
N SER A 382 2.76 3.87 16.08
CA SER A 382 2.54 2.43 15.89
C SER A 382 1.10 1.98 16.16
N GLY A 383 0.15 2.91 16.38
CA GLY A 383 -1.26 2.59 16.60
C GLY A 383 -1.57 1.94 17.96
N GLN A 384 -0.63 1.97 18.91
CA GLN A 384 -0.76 1.35 20.23
C GLN A 384 -1.46 2.27 21.25
N THR A 385 -1.99 3.42 20.83
CA THR A 385 -2.70 4.37 21.70
C THR A 385 -4.04 4.76 21.10
N SER A 386 -5.04 5.06 21.94
CA SER A 386 -6.34 5.57 21.50
C SER A 386 -6.32 7.06 21.08
N ILE A 387 -5.24 7.78 21.35
CA ILE A 387 -5.07 9.18 20.94
C ILE A 387 -4.87 9.22 19.42
N ARG A 388 -5.64 10.03 18.70
CA ARG A 388 -5.44 10.24 17.26
C ARG A 388 -4.03 10.77 16.98
N VAL A 389 -3.41 10.33 15.90
CA VAL A 389 -2.16 10.95 15.43
C VAL A 389 -2.51 12.35 14.91
N ASP A 390 -1.92 13.41 15.45
CA ASP A 390 -2.10 14.78 14.95
C ASP A 390 -1.10 15.08 13.83
N PRO A 391 -1.47 15.81 12.77
CA PRO A 391 -0.55 16.17 11.69
C PRO A 391 0.73 16.86 12.15
N SER A 392 0.73 17.52 13.32
CA SER A 392 1.88 18.23 13.89
C SER A 392 3.02 17.31 14.31
N TRP A 393 2.74 16.03 14.56
CA TRP A 393 3.74 15.01 14.90
C TRP A 393 3.60 13.72 14.08
N ALA A 394 2.66 13.65 13.13
CA ALA A 394 2.64 12.59 12.13
C ALA A 394 3.95 12.57 11.33
N SER A 395 4.39 11.41 10.85
CA SER A 395 5.61 11.30 10.05
C SER A 395 5.52 12.16 8.78
N GLN A 396 6.60 12.85 8.43
CA GLN A 396 6.66 13.70 7.24
C GLN A 396 6.44 12.89 5.96
N LEU A 397 6.95 11.66 5.92
CA LEU A 397 6.69 10.72 4.84
C LEU A 397 5.20 10.46 4.65
N THR A 398 4.48 10.18 5.74
CA THR A 398 3.03 9.90 5.73
C THR A 398 2.23 11.13 5.27
N LEU A 399 2.66 12.33 5.65
CA LEU A 399 2.05 13.58 5.18
C LEU A 399 2.24 13.77 3.66
N LEU A 400 3.46 13.54 3.14
CA LEU A 400 3.77 13.63 1.71
C LEU A 400 3.02 12.57 0.88
N GLN A 401 2.96 11.33 1.37
CA GLN A 401 2.15 10.27 0.77
C GLN A 401 0.66 10.65 0.68
N GLY A 402 0.15 11.35 1.70
CA GLY A 402 -1.21 11.86 1.67
C GLY A 402 -1.44 12.93 0.61
N MET A 403 -0.48 13.86 0.42
CA MET A 403 -0.54 14.88 -0.63
C MET A 403 -0.65 14.25 -2.03
N ALA A 404 0.15 13.20 -2.28
CA ALA A 404 0.24 12.52 -3.58
C ALA A 404 -1.09 11.92 -4.08
N GLN A 405 -2.12 11.81 -3.24
CA GLN A 405 -3.47 11.44 -3.66
C GLN A 405 -4.14 12.50 -4.55
N PHE A 406 -3.64 13.73 -4.55
CA PHE A 406 -4.17 14.82 -5.39
C PHE A 406 -3.07 15.59 -6.14
N ALA A 407 -1.98 15.96 -5.45
CA ALA A 407 -0.86 16.69 -6.02
C ALA A 407 0.45 16.30 -5.34
N VAL A 408 1.55 16.28 -6.09
CA VAL A 408 2.88 16.01 -5.55
C VAL A 408 3.66 17.33 -5.57
N PRO A 409 4.37 17.71 -4.48
CA PRO A 409 5.28 18.85 -4.53
C PRO A 409 6.33 18.63 -5.62
N ASP A 410 6.53 19.60 -6.50
CA ASP A 410 7.60 19.55 -7.51
C ASP A 410 8.99 19.45 -6.85
N MET A 411 9.15 20.06 -5.67
CA MET A 411 10.37 19.98 -4.86
C MET A 411 10.08 19.67 -3.39
N VAL A 412 10.87 18.78 -2.80
CA VAL A 412 10.88 18.53 -1.35
C VAL A 412 12.21 19.01 -0.80
N LEU A 413 12.19 20.16 -0.14
CA LEU A 413 13.36 20.91 0.32
C LEU A 413 13.70 20.57 1.77
N ARG A 414 14.93 20.90 2.21
CA ARG A 414 15.36 20.71 3.60
C ARG A 414 15.57 22.05 4.29
N GLU A 415 15.18 22.13 5.56
CA GLU A 415 15.31 23.36 6.35
C GLU A 415 16.76 23.87 6.47
N GLU A 416 17.76 22.99 6.54
CA GLU A 416 19.19 23.34 6.70
C GLU A 416 19.75 24.11 5.50
N GLY A 417 19.27 23.83 4.28
CA GLY A 417 19.70 24.47 3.02
C GLY A 417 18.61 25.30 2.37
N LEU A 418 17.57 25.69 3.13
CA LEU A 418 16.32 26.18 2.55
C LEU A 418 16.47 27.50 1.78
N ASP A 419 17.36 28.40 2.22
CA ASP A 419 17.55 29.69 1.54
C ASP A 419 18.09 29.50 0.12
N ASP A 420 19.11 28.66 -0.06
CA ASP A 420 19.69 28.34 -1.37
C ASP A 420 18.67 27.63 -2.29
N ASP A 421 17.95 26.64 -1.74
CA ASP A 421 16.93 25.89 -2.47
C ASP A 421 15.78 26.81 -2.94
N LEU A 422 15.32 27.73 -2.09
CA LEU A 422 14.27 28.69 -2.42
C LEU A 422 14.75 29.74 -3.42
N ASN A 423 16.02 30.16 -3.35
CA ASN A 423 16.63 31.03 -4.35
C ASN A 423 16.63 30.35 -5.73
N HIS A 424 17.00 29.07 -5.81
CA HIS A 424 16.95 28.31 -7.06
C HIS A 424 15.52 28.19 -7.59
N LEU A 425 14.56 27.87 -6.73
CA LEU A 425 13.15 27.76 -7.09
C LEU A 425 12.57 29.09 -7.61
N ALA A 426 12.92 30.21 -6.98
CA ALA A 426 12.50 31.54 -7.41
C ALA A 426 13.10 31.92 -8.78
N GLN A 427 14.35 31.54 -9.06
CA GLN A 427 14.96 31.73 -10.37
C GLN A 427 14.25 30.95 -11.48
N GLN A 428 13.81 29.71 -11.21
CA GLN A 428 12.99 28.93 -12.16
C GLN A 428 11.67 29.64 -12.50
N MET A 429 11.18 30.47 -11.59
CA MET A 429 9.98 31.30 -11.76
C MET A 429 10.27 32.71 -12.26
N HIS A 430 11.50 32.97 -12.75
CA HIS A 430 11.95 34.25 -13.29
C HIS A 430 11.87 35.42 -12.30
N VAL A 431 11.95 35.14 -11.00
CA VAL A 431 12.04 36.17 -9.96
C VAL A 431 13.47 36.71 -9.97
N ALA A 432 13.64 37.93 -10.50
CA ALA A 432 14.96 38.52 -10.76
C ALA A 432 15.79 38.78 -9.49
N LYS A 433 15.13 39.05 -8.36
CA LYS A 433 15.77 39.28 -7.07
C LYS A 433 14.97 38.56 -5.98
N PRO A 434 15.25 37.28 -5.72
CA PRO A 434 14.56 36.55 -4.67
C PRO A 434 14.80 37.23 -3.30
N PRO A 435 13.78 37.31 -2.44
CA PRO A 435 13.93 37.84 -1.09
C PRO A 435 14.76 36.88 -0.25
N ALA A 436 15.51 37.42 0.71
CA ALA A 436 16.22 36.61 1.69
C ALA A 436 15.23 35.86 2.60
N LEU A 437 15.48 34.58 2.86
CA LEU A 437 14.71 33.83 3.83
C LEU A 437 14.97 34.33 5.25
N GLY A 438 13.90 34.53 6.02
CA GLY A 438 14.01 34.84 7.45
C GLY A 438 14.39 33.63 8.29
N ASP A 439 14.66 33.84 9.58
CA ASP A 439 14.99 32.76 10.52
C ASP A 439 13.91 31.65 10.55
N THR A 440 14.32 30.45 10.12
CA THR A 440 13.49 29.25 10.03
C THR A 440 13.38 28.51 11.36
N THR A 441 14.30 28.75 12.29
CA THR A 441 14.37 28.02 13.55
C THR A 441 13.08 28.17 14.36
N HIS A 442 12.74 27.12 15.09
CA HIS A 442 11.61 27.23 16.02
C HIS A 442 12.01 28.18 17.16
N ARG A 443 11.06 28.99 17.64
CA ARG A 443 11.29 29.96 18.73
C ARG A 443 11.92 29.36 20.00
N TRP A 444 11.73 28.06 20.23
CA TRP A 444 12.28 27.33 21.38
C TRP A 444 13.40 26.35 21.01
N GLN A 445 13.97 26.44 19.80
CA GLN A 445 15.04 25.56 19.35
C GLN A 445 16.30 25.67 20.23
N GLY A 446 16.57 26.84 20.83
CA GLY A 446 17.61 26.97 21.85
C GLY A 446 17.41 26.03 23.04
N ARG A 447 16.16 25.81 23.49
CA ARG A 447 15.85 24.85 24.55
C ARG A 447 16.17 23.42 24.13
N LEU A 448 15.96 23.07 22.85
CA LEU A 448 16.33 21.75 22.32
C LEU A 448 17.85 21.57 22.33
N ALA A 449 18.61 22.60 21.96
CA ALA A 449 20.07 22.55 21.96
C ALA A 449 20.64 22.27 23.36
N GLU A 450 20.12 22.92 24.39
CA GLU A 450 20.58 22.73 25.78
C GLU A 450 20.28 21.33 26.34
N ILE A 451 19.17 20.71 25.92
CA ILE A 451 18.77 19.38 26.42
C ILE A 451 19.24 18.22 25.54
N TYR A 452 19.86 18.51 24.40
CA TYR A 452 20.19 17.49 23.42
C TYR A 452 21.19 16.48 23.99
N ASP A 453 20.82 15.20 23.89
CA ASP A 453 21.69 14.08 24.23
C ASP A 453 21.38 12.90 23.29
N GLN A 454 22.25 11.89 23.31
CA GLN A 454 22.08 10.68 22.49
C GLN A 454 20.76 9.94 22.81
N SER A 455 20.25 10.05 24.03
CA SER A 455 19.02 9.36 24.43
C SER A 455 17.78 9.98 23.76
N LEU A 456 17.74 11.30 23.58
CA LEU A 456 16.70 11.99 22.83
C LEU A 456 16.78 11.66 21.34
N GLU A 457 18.00 11.63 20.78
CA GLU A 457 18.21 11.27 19.37
C GLU A 457 17.76 9.82 19.12
N ASP A 458 18.16 8.87 19.97
CA ASP A 458 17.75 7.46 19.86
C ASP A 458 16.22 7.31 19.99
N ALA A 459 15.59 8.02 20.94
CA ALA A 459 14.14 8.00 21.10
C ALA A 459 13.43 8.58 19.86
N ALA A 460 13.95 9.64 19.26
CA ALA A 460 13.41 10.21 18.02
C ALA A 460 13.61 9.28 16.83
N ARG A 461 14.77 8.62 16.68
CA ARG A 461 15.02 7.60 15.65
C ARG A 461 14.05 6.44 15.76
N VAL A 462 13.76 5.98 16.98
CA VAL A 462 12.79 4.91 17.20
C VAL A 462 11.36 5.37 16.86
N ALA A 463 10.98 6.60 17.24
CA ALA A 463 9.63 7.12 16.96
C ALA A 463 9.41 7.42 15.46
N TYR A 464 10.42 7.97 14.78
CA TYR A 464 10.36 8.45 13.40
C TYR A 464 11.26 7.68 12.44
N ALA A 465 11.49 6.39 12.69
CA ALA A 465 12.42 5.55 11.91
C ALA A 465 12.21 5.68 10.39
N ARG A 466 10.95 5.82 9.96
CA ARG A 466 10.57 6.00 8.55
C ARG A 466 11.04 7.33 7.96
N ASP A 467 10.94 8.44 8.70
CA ASP A 467 11.43 9.73 8.22
C ASP A 467 12.97 9.72 8.14
N TYR A 468 13.64 9.14 9.15
CA TYR A 468 15.10 8.98 9.13
C TYR A 468 15.58 8.15 7.94
N ALA A 469 14.94 7.00 7.69
CA ALA A 469 15.31 6.11 6.58
C ALA A 469 14.95 6.72 5.22
N ALA A 470 13.72 7.20 5.02
CA ALA A 470 13.25 7.68 3.72
C ALA A 470 13.94 8.97 3.27
N PHE A 471 14.31 9.84 4.22
CA PHE A 471 14.98 11.10 3.92
C PHE A 471 16.45 11.13 4.32
N GLY A 472 17.04 10.01 4.75
CA GLY A 472 18.46 9.91 5.09
C GLY A 472 18.94 10.90 6.15
N PHE A 473 18.14 11.15 7.20
CA PHE A 473 18.55 12.08 8.26
C PHE A 473 19.68 11.49 9.12
N GLY A 474 20.72 12.31 9.35
CA GLY A 474 21.79 12.07 10.31
C GLY A 474 21.33 12.29 11.75
N SER A 475 22.26 12.53 12.69
CA SER A 475 21.87 13.03 14.03
C SER A 475 21.59 14.52 13.95
N TRP A 476 20.76 15.04 14.86
CA TRP A 476 20.38 16.45 14.80
C TRP A 476 21.56 17.41 15.03
N ALA A 477 22.46 17.04 15.94
CA ALA A 477 23.68 17.78 16.28
C ALA A 477 24.88 16.84 16.45
#